data_AF-A0A6M0CAJ8-F1
#
_entry.id   AF-A0A6M0CAJ8-F1
#
_cell.length_a   1.000
_cell.length_b   1.000
_cell.length_c   1.000
_cell.angle_alpha   90.00
_cell.angle_beta   90.00
_cell.angle_gamma   90.00
#
_symmetry.space_group_name_H-M   'P 1'
#
loop_
_entity.id
_entity.type
_entity.pdbx_description
1 polymer ?
#
loop_
_entity_poly.entity_id
_entity_poly.type
_entity_poly.pdbx_seq_one_letter_code
_entity_poly.pdbx_strand_id
1 'polypeptide(L)' 'MTFSSPWLLIVPPIVGGVIGYFTNDLAIQMLFRPYNAIYIGDRKLPFTPGLIPSNQGRLAQ' A
#
# COMPACT_ATOMS: atom_id res chain seq x y z
N MET A 1 35.26 8.42 -13.51
CA MET A 1 33.85 8.17 -13.89
C MET A 1 33.77 6.80 -14.52
N THR A 2 33.49 5.76 -13.72
CA THR A 2 33.62 4.37 -14.16
C THR A 2 32.27 3.88 -14.70
N PHE A 3 32.02 4.12 -15.99
CA PHE A 3 30.79 3.77 -16.70
C PHE A 3 30.85 2.36 -17.37
N SER A 4 31.67 1.44 -16.86
CA SER A 4 31.95 0.15 -17.52
C SER A 4 31.00 -1.00 -17.13
N SER A 5 29.96 -0.70 -16.35
CA SER A 5 29.17 -1.69 -15.61
C SER A 5 27.70 -1.63 -16.02
N PRO A 6 27.29 -2.29 -17.13
CA PRO A 6 25.91 -2.27 -17.62
C PRO A 6 24.90 -2.80 -16.57
N TRP A 7 25.37 -3.61 -15.61
CA TRP A 7 24.58 -4.10 -14.49
C TRP A 7 24.05 -2.97 -13.58
N LEU A 8 24.78 -1.86 -13.43
CA LEU A 8 24.34 -0.71 -12.62
C LEU A 8 23.17 0.05 -13.25
N LEU A 9 22.89 -0.13 -14.54
CA LEU A 9 21.74 0.48 -15.20
C LEU A 9 20.47 -0.36 -15.07
N ILE A 10 20.63 -1.68 -14.94
CA ILE A 10 19.52 -2.64 -14.97
C ILE A 10 19.08 -3.00 -13.53
N VAL A 11 20.02 -3.11 -12.60
CA VAL A 11 19.72 -3.49 -11.22
C VAL A 11 18.82 -2.47 -10.51
N PRO A 12 19.06 -1.14 -10.56
CA PRO A 12 18.23 -0.18 -9.82
C PRO A 12 16.77 -0.14 -10.28
N PRO A 13 16.43 -0.11 -11.58
CA PRO A 13 15.05 -0.15 -12.04
C PRO A 13 14.33 -1.45 -11.67
N ILE A 14 15.02 -2.60 -11.72
CA ILE A 14 14.42 -3.89 -11.34
C ILE A 14 14.12 -3.90 -9.85
N VAL A 15 15.08 -3.52 -9.00
CA VAL A 15 14.88 -3.45 -7.55
C VAL A 15 13.79 -2.43 -7.20
N GLY A 16 13.83 -1.25 -7.81
CA GLY A 16 12.80 -0.23 -7.64
C GLY A 16 11.42 -0.69 -8.11
N GLY A 17 11.35 -1.43 -9.22
CA GLY A 17 10.11 -2.00 -9.75
C GLY A 17 9.53 -3.07 -8.84
N VAL A 18 10.37 -3.96 -8.30
CA VAL A 18 9.94 -4.99 -7.34
C VAL A 18 9.40 -4.32 -6.07
N ILE A 19 10.14 -3.38 -5.48
CA ILE A 19 9.70 -2.65 -4.28
C ILE A 19 8.42 -1.86 -4.55
N GLY A 20 8.35 -1.17 -5.68
CA GLY A 20 7.19 -0.39 -6.11
C GLY A 20 5.96 -1.26 -6.31
N TYR A 21 6.11 -2.43 -6.94
CA TYR A 21 5.03 -3.39 -7.13
C TYR A 21 4.47 -3.87 -5.79
N PHE A 22 5.32 -4.34 -4.88
CA PHE A 22 4.89 -4.79 -3.55
C PHE A 22 4.23 -3.68 -2.73
N THR A 23 4.78 -2.47 -2.78
CA THR A 23 4.24 -1.33 -2.04
C THR A 23 2.88 -0.91 -2.60
N ASN A 24 2.71 -0.94 -3.92
CA ASN A 24 1.46 -0.60 -4.58
C ASN A 24 0.37 -1.64 -4.29
N ASP A 25 0.72 -2.93 -4.32
CA ASP A 25 -0.20 -4.02 -3.95
C ASP A 25 -0.69 -3.86 -2.50
N LEU A 26 0.23 -3.56 -1.57
CA LEU A 26 -0.11 -3.29 -0.18
C LEU A 26 -1.00 -2.05 -0.03
N ALA A 27 -0.75 -0.98 -0.78
CA ALA A 27 -1.56 0.23 -0.74
C ALA A 27 -3.01 -0.03 -1.21
N ILE A 28 -3.17 -0.80 -2.29
CA ILE A 28 -4.50 -1.25 -2.74
C ILE A 28 -5.16 -2.07 -1.63
N GLN A 29 -4.43 -2.99 -1.01
CA GLN A 29 -4.96 -3.78 0.09
C GLN A 29 -5.43 -2.90 1.26
N MET A 30 -4.71 -1.84 1.61
CA MET A 30 -5.09 -0.88 2.67
C MET A 30 -6.33 -0.02 2.33
N LEU A 31 -6.64 0.19 1.04
CA LEU A 31 -7.87 0.89 0.63
C LEU A 31 -9.12 0.04 0.90
N PHE A 32 -9.02 -1.27 0.67
CA PHE A 32 -10.13 -2.21 0.81
C PHE A 32 -10.19 -2.91 2.17
N ARG A 33 -9.05 -3.12 2.84
CA ARG A 33 -8.91 -3.73 4.16
C ARG A 33 -8.29 -2.72 5.14
N PRO A 34 -8.61 -2.78 6.45
CA PRO A 34 -9.45 -3.79 7.10
C PRO A 34 -10.94 -3.50 6.92
N TYR A 35 -11.75 -4.54 6.67
CA TYR A 35 -13.20 -4.39 6.47
C TYR A 35 -13.93 -3.94 7.74
N ASN A 36 -13.36 -4.24 8.91
CA ASN A 36 -13.89 -3.86 10.22
C ASN A 36 -12.93 -2.91 10.93
N ALA A 37 -13.47 -2.04 11.78
CA ALA A 37 -12.65 -1.20 12.67
C ALA A 37 -11.89 -2.08 13.66
N ILE A 38 -10.59 -1.86 13.78
CA ILE A 38 -9.75 -2.59 14.74
C ILE A 38 -9.64 -1.73 16.01
N TYR A 39 -9.92 -2.34 17.15
CA TYR A 39 -9.83 -1.72 18.48
C TYR A 39 -8.67 -2.34 19.24
N ILE A 40 -7.78 -1.51 19.79
CA ILE A 40 -6.73 -1.93 20.72
C ILE A 40 -7.10 -1.34 22.08
N GLY A 41 -7.58 -2.20 22.99
CA GLY A 41 -8.23 -1.75 24.22
C GLY A 41 -9.45 -0.88 23.91
N ASP A 42 -9.54 0.29 24.55
CA ASP A 42 -10.64 1.25 24.35
C ASP A 42 -10.40 2.24 23.20
N ARG A 43 -9.27 2.15 22.47
CA ARG A 43 -8.94 3.08 21.39
C ARG A 43 -9.07 2.41 20.02
N LYS A 44 -9.84 3.06 19.14
CA LYS A 44 -9.94 2.72 17.72
C LYS A 44 -8.64 3.12 17.01
N LEU A 45 -8.07 2.21 16.22
CA LEU A 45 -6.90 2.50 15.41
C LEU A 45 -7.23 3.54 14.33
N PRO A 46 -6.44 4.64 14.21
CA PRO A 46 -6.55 5.54 13.07
C PRO A 46 -6.28 4.75 11.79
N PHE A 47 -7.00 5.06 10.72
CA PHE A 47 -6.94 4.36 9.42
C PHE A 47 -7.61 2.96 9.37
N THR A 48 -8.46 2.63 10.34
CA THR A 48 -9.38 1.49 10.27
C THR A 48 -10.83 1.96 10.51
N PRO A 49 -11.85 1.42 9.82
CA PRO A 49 -11.77 0.48 8.70
C PRO A 49 -11.16 1.14 7.45
N GLY A 50 -10.89 0.36 6.41
CA GLY A 50 -10.39 0.88 5.14
C GLY A 50 -11.26 2.00 4.56
N LEU A 51 -10.68 2.82 3.68
CA LEU A 51 -11.29 4.06 3.19
C LEU A 51 -12.58 3.82 2.39
N ILE A 52 -12.64 2.73 1.63
CA ILE A 52 -13.84 2.31 0.88
C ILE A 52 -14.91 1.70 1.82
N PRO A 53 -14.59 0.70 2.68
CA PRO A 53 -15.53 0.19 3.68
C PRO A 53 -16.19 1.27 4.53
N SER A 54 -15.42 2.28 4.97
CA SER A 54 -15.94 3.38 5.80
C SER A 54 -16.99 4.25 5.09
N ASN A 55 -17.01 4.25 3.75
CA ASN A 55 -17.86 5.11 2.93
C ASN A 55 -18.95 4.33 2.16
N GLN A 56 -19.13 3.02 2.41
CA GLN A 56 -20.11 2.19 1.69
C GLN A 56 -21.55 2.74 1.77
N GLY A 57 -21.96 3.26 2.92
CA GLY A 57 -23.29 3.86 3.10
C GLY A 57 -23.53 5.17 2.34
N ARG A 58 -22.45 5.85 1.90
CA ARG A 58 -22.52 7.06 1.06
C ARG A 58 -22.50 6.72 -0.43
N LEU A 59 -21.91 5.58 -0.80
CA LEU A 59 -21.84 5.10 -2.19
C LEU A 59 -23.12 4.37 -2.62
N ALA A 60 -23.92 3.89 -1.66
CA ALA A 60 -25.19 3.21 -1.89
C ALA A 60 -26.41 4.16 -1.89
N GLN A 61 -26.21 5.46 -1.70
CA GLN A 61 -27.18 6.53 -1.92
C GLN A 61 -26.94 7.17 -3.28
#